data_AF-A0A495KQD7-F1
#
_entry.id   AF-A0A495KQD7-F1
#
_cell.length_a   1.000
_cell.length_b   1.000
_cell.length_c   1.000
_cell.angle_alpha   90.00
_cell.angle_beta   90.00
_cell.angle_gamma   90.00
#
_symmetry.space_group_name_H-M   'P 1'
#
loop_
_entity.id
_entity.type
_entity.pdbx_description
1 polymer ?
#
loop_
_entity_poly.entity_id
_entity_poly.type
_entity_poly.pdbx_seq_one_letter_code
_entity_poly.pdbx_strand_id
1 'polypeptide(L)'
;MKIRIYIFYLFFCVIANGQTSILKGEANSSKVGLSSDELTYACNEYEKLIETDAYLEYEKKVRFFADKMENAFNDKDLPIDSFKNDSLYLEWIGKNISKTKFKSIDEAKNALENQLKSEEKMKKENPKLFELIDKANLEQRHKIFQPLFNRARNEIQATKFIKLRLFITNCVNIK
;
A
#
# COMPACT_ATOMS: atom_id res chain seq x y z
N MET A 1 9.17 -8.39 -13.64
CA MET A 1 8.83 -6.95 -13.59
C MET A 1 7.78 -6.72 -12.50
N LYS A 2 8.03 -7.21 -11.27
CA LYS A 2 7.01 -7.34 -10.21
C LYS A 2 6.92 -6.10 -9.31
N ILE A 3 8.03 -5.36 -9.19
CA ILE A 3 8.17 -4.36 -8.13
C ILE A 3 7.41 -3.04 -8.41
N ARG A 4 7.13 -2.75 -9.69
CA ARG A 4 6.43 -1.51 -10.10
C ARG A 4 4.98 -1.45 -9.62
N ILE A 5 4.34 -2.62 -9.43
CA ILE A 5 2.93 -2.73 -9.05
C ILE A 5 2.73 -2.53 -7.54
N TYR A 6 3.66 -2.99 -6.69
CA TYR A 6 3.53 -2.83 -5.23
C TYR A 6 3.60 -1.37 -4.79
N ILE A 7 4.42 -0.55 -5.45
CA ILE A 7 4.47 0.89 -5.16
C ILE A 7 3.14 1.54 -5.51
N PHE A 8 2.51 1.14 -6.62
CA PHE A 8 1.19 1.64 -7.03
C PHE A 8 0.10 1.26 -6.00
N TYR A 9 0.13 0.04 -5.47
CA TYR A 9 -0.85 -0.43 -4.46
C TYR A 9 -0.66 0.21 -3.08
N LEU A 10 0.60 0.39 -2.64
CA LEU A 10 0.93 1.15 -1.43
C LEU A 10 0.51 2.62 -1.58
N PHE A 11 0.62 3.19 -2.78
CA PHE A 11 0.14 4.53 -3.10
C PHE A 11 -1.40 4.61 -3.03
N PHE A 12 -2.13 3.57 -3.48
CA PHE A 12 -3.59 3.55 -3.41
C PHE A 12 -4.16 3.39 -2.00
N CYS A 13 -3.54 2.58 -1.13
CA CYS A 13 -3.95 2.48 0.27
C CYS A 13 -3.76 3.82 1.02
N VAL A 14 -2.74 4.60 0.63
CA VAL A 14 -2.49 5.96 1.12
C VAL A 14 -3.49 6.98 0.58
N ILE A 15 -3.91 6.85 -0.68
CA ILE A 15 -4.89 7.74 -1.33
C ILE A 15 -6.33 7.44 -0.88
N ALA A 16 -6.63 6.20 -0.49
CA ALA A 16 -7.98 5.78 -0.07
C ALA A 16 -8.51 6.60 1.11
N ASN A 17 -7.65 6.99 2.06
CA ASN A 17 -7.99 7.87 3.19
C ASN A 17 -7.75 9.38 2.91
N GLY A 18 -7.34 9.73 1.68
CA GLY A 18 -6.91 11.09 1.34
C GLY A 18 -7.68 11.83 0.26
N GLN A 19 -8.49 11.14 -0.53
CA GLN A 19 -9.29 11.76 -1.59
C GLN A 19 -10.78 11.53 -1.35
N THR A 20 -11.38 12.30 -0.45
CA THR A 20 -12.84 12.51 -0.42
C THR A 20 -13.29 13.81 -1.09
N SER A 21 -12.40 14.65 -1.62
CA SER A 21 -12.83 15.98 -2.13
C SER A 21 -12.42 16.34 -3.57
N ILE A 22 -11.73 15.48 -4.32
CA ILE A 22 -11.19 15.90 -5.64
C ILE A 22 -12.16 15.61 -6.81
N LEU A 23 -13.19 14.76 -6.69
CA LEU A 23 -14.02 14.37 -7.85
C LEU A 23 -15.52 14.69 -7.78
N LYS A 24 -15.98 15.38 -6.73
CA LYS A 24 -17.27 16.11 -6.78
C LYS A 24 -17.01 17.47 -6.16
N GLY A 25 -17.37 18.53 -6.88
CA GLY A 25 -17.07 19.91 -6.53
C GLY A 25 -17.67 20.35 -5.21
N GLU A 26 -16.97 20.06 -4.11
CA GLU A 26 -17.05 20.80 -2.87
C GLU A 26 -15.78 21.63 -2.75
N ALA A 27 -15.87 22.88 -3.23
CA ALA A 27 -15.08 23.94 -2.67
C ALA A 27 -15.33 23.97 -1.14
N ASN A 28 -14.25 24.17 -0.38
CA ASN A 28 -14.22 24.48 1.06
C ASN A 28 -14.10 23.31 2.06
N SER A 29 -12.90 22.71 2.13
CA SER A 29 -12.01 23.06 3.25
C SER A 29 -10.58 22.69 2.89
N SER A 30 -9.72 23.68 2.73
CA SER A 30 -8.28 23.48 2.87
C SER A 30 -8.08 22.97 4.31
N LYS A 31 -7.94 21.65 4.52
CA LYS A 31 -7.46 21.16 5.82
C LYS A 31 -6.22 22.01 6.13
N VAL A 32 -6.28 22.77 7.23
CA VAL A 32 -5.20 23.64 7.70
C VAL A 32 -3.91 22.83 7.88
N GLY A 33 -4.03 21.50 7.92
CA GLY A 33 -2.93 20.55 7.95
C GLY A 33 -2.38 20.44 9.36
N LEU A 34 -1.24 19.78 9.45
CA LEU A 34 -0.46 19.69 10.68
C LEU A 34 0.36 20.96 10.93
N SER A 35 0.56 21.31 12.20
CA SER A 35 1.63 22.23 12.60
C SER A 35 3.01 21.63 12.29
N SER A 36 4.07 22.45 12.37
CA SER A 36 5.45 21.96 12.15
C SER A 36 5.85 20.86 13.15
N ASP A 37 5.44 21.00 14.41
CA ASP A 37 5.75 20.04 15.46
C ASP A 37 4.95 18.75 15.28
N GLU A 38 3.67 18.86 14.93
CA GLU A 38 2.81 17.72 14.59
C GLU A 38 3.35 16.93 13.39
N LEU A 39 3.81 17.63 12.35
CA LEU A 39 4.40 17.01 11.17
C LEU A 39 5.71 16.29 11.51
N THR A 40 6.59 16.93 12.26
CA THR A 40 7.86 16.33 12.72
C THR A 40 7.59 15.07 13.53
N TYR A 41 6.65 15.13 14.46
CA TYR A 41 6.24 13.98 15.25
C TYR A 41 5.68 12.87 14.37
N ALA A 42 4.77 13.17 13.45
CA ALA A 42 4.16 12.17 12.57
C ALA A 42 5.21 11.48 11.66
N CYS A 43 6.18 12.23 11.14
CA CYS A 43 7.28 11.66 10.35
C CYS A 43 8.11 10.67 11.18
N ASN A 44 8.51 11.06 12.40
CA ASN A 44 9.34 10.22 13.27
C ASN A 44 8.60 8.96 13.73
N GLU A 45 7.32 9.08 14.09
CA GLU A 45 6.51 7.93 14.50
C GLU A 45 6.21 7.00 13.33
N TYR A 46 6.00 7.54 12.12
CA TYR A 46 5.82 6.69 10.94
C TYR A 46 7.12 5.95 10.57
N GLU A 47 8.28 6.59 10.71
CA GLU A 47 9.58 5.93 10.51
C GLU A 47 9.78 4.76 11.49
N LYS A 48 9.37 4.91 12.75
CA LYS A 48 9.39 3.80 13.72
C LYS A 48 8.35 2.73 13.37
N LEU A 49 7.15 3.14 12.97
CA LEU A 49 6.05 2.24 12.65
C LEU A 49 6.46 1.21 11.60
N ILE A 50 7.13 1.63 10.52
CA ILE A 50 7.49 0.74 9.40
C ILE A 50 8.45 -0.39 9.79
N GLU A 51 9.11 -0.29 10.93
CA GLU A 51 10.02 -1.30 11.48
C GLU A 51 9.35 -2.19 12.54
N THR A 52 8.08 -1.95 12.89
CA THR A 52 7.34 -2.76 13.87
C THR A 52 6.79 -4.06 13.27
N ASP A 53 6.66 -5.11 14.10
CA ASP A 53 6.04 -6.38 13.69
C ASP A 53 4.61 -6.20 13.17
N ALA A 54 3.84 -5.26 13.74
CA ALA A 54 2.48 -4.96 13.29
C ALA A 54 2.46 -4.44 11.85
N TYR A 55 3.38 -3.52 11.51
CA TYR A 55 3.51 -3.03 10.15
C TYR A 55 4.03 -4.11 9.20
N LEU A 56 5.05 -4.89 9.61
CA LEU A 56 5.62 -5.96 8.78
C LEU A 56 4.58 -7.03 8.44
N GLU A 57 3.72 -7.40 9.38
CA GLU A 57 2.61 -8.34 9.13
C GLU A 57 1.55 -7.71 8.22
N TYR A 58 1.18 -6.43 8.41
CA TYR A 58 0.30 -5.70 7.50
C TYR A 58 0.87 -5.67 6.08
N GLU A 59 2.14 -5.28 5.93
CA GLU A 59 2.84 -5.24 4.65
C GLU A 59 2.84 -6.61 3.97
N LYS A 60 3.09 -7.70 4.72
CA LYS A 60 3.03 -9.06 4.19
C LYS A 60 1.65 -9.42 3.65
N LYS A 61 0.56 -9.03 4.32
CA LYS A 61 -0.81 -9.25 3.82
C LYS A 61 -1.09 -8.44 2.56
N VAL A 62 -0.70 -7.16 2.55
CA VAL A 62 -0.83 -6.28 1.38
C VAL A 62 -0.07 -6.85 0.18
N ARG A 63 1.17 -7.31 0.38
CA ARG A 63 1.98 -7.94 -0.67
C ARG A 63 1.35 -9.22 -1.20
N PHE A 64 0.84 -10.08 -0.30
CA PHE A 64 0.12 -11.29 -0.69
C PHE A 64 -1.09 -10.98 -1.57
N PHE A 65 -1.91 -9.99 -1.17
CA PHE A 65 -3.08 -9.59 -1.92
C PHE A 65 -2.70 -9.01 -3.28
N ALA A 66 -1.71 -8.11 -3.33
CA ALA A 66 -1.20 -7.54 -4.57
C ALA A 66 -0.64 -8.62 -5.52
N ASP A 67 0.05 -9.63 -5.00
CA ASP A 67 0.55 -10.77 -5.79
C ASP A 67 -0.59 -11.56 -6.45
N LYS A 68 -1.71 -11.70 -5.74
CA LYS A 68 -2.92 -12.36 -6.24
C LYS A 68 -3.62 -11.52 -7.30
N MET A 69 -3.49 -10.21 -7.24
CA MET A 69 -4.08 -9.25 -8.18
C MET A 69 -3.14 -8.84 -9.33
N GLU A 70 -1.90 -9.34 -9.39
CA GLU A 70 -0.88 -8.91 -10.36
C GLU A 70 -1.39 -8.82 -11.81
N ASN A 71 -2.14 -9.81 -12.26
CA ASN A 71 -2.68 -9.88 -13.62
C ASN A 71 -3.86 -8.91 -13.85
N ALA A 72 -4.63 -8.63 -12.80
CA ALA A 72 -5.80 -7.77 -12.83
C ALA A 72 -5.44 -6.27 -12.91
N PHE A 73 -4.24 -5.86 -12.50
CA PHE A 73 -3.86 -4.44 -12.50
C PHE A 73 -3.70 -3.81 -13.88
N ASN A 74 -3.61 -4.61 -14.94
CA ASN A 74 -3.62 -4.11 -16.31
C ASN A 74 -5.04 -4.03 -16.91
N ASP A 75 -6.05 -4.44 -16.14
CA ASP A 75 -7.43 -4.37 -16.57
C ASP A 75 -7.94 -2.92 -16.45
N LYS A 76 -8.45 -2.39 -17.55
CA LYS A 76 -9.03 -1.03 -17.60
C LYS A 76 -10.33 -0.94 -16.83
N ASP A 77 -11.01 -2.07 -16.65
CA ASP A 77 -12.27 -2.18 -15.92
C ASP A 77 -12.05 -2.51 -14.45
N LEU A 78 -10.79 -2.55 -13.97
CA LEU A 78 -10.50 -2.64 -12.54
C LEU A 78 -11.06 -1.38 -11.88
N PRO A 79 -12.01 -1.50 -10.93
CA PRO A 79 -12.62 -0.35 -10.30
C PRO A 79 -11.67 0.22 -9.26
N ILE A 80 -10.68 0.99 -9.71
CA ILE A 80 -9.65 1.60 -8.87
C ILE A 80 -10.28 2.52 -7.80
N ASP A 81 -11.42 3.15 -8.09
CA ASP A 81 -12.13 3.96 -7.08
C ASP A 81 -12.90 3.11 -6.04
N SER A 82 -13.11 1.82 -6.31
CA SER A 82 -13.82 0.89 -5.42
C SER A 82 -12.92 0.21 -4.39
N PHE A 83 -11.60 0.49 -4.38
CA PHE A 83 -10.73 0.12 -3.25
C PHE A 83 -11.18 0.74 -1.92
N LYS A 84 -12.14 1.67 -1.95
CA LYS A 84 -12.82 2.25 -0.79
C LYS A 84 -14.06 1.45 -0.33
N ASN A 85 -14.48 0.46 -1.09
CA ASN A 85 -15.65 -0.37 -0.81
C ASN A 85 -15.30 -1.84 -1.04
N ASP A 86 -15.00 -2.52 0.07
CA ASP A 86 -14.64 -3.94 0.09
C ASP A 86 -15.66 -4.82 -0.63
N SER A 87 -16.95 -4.47 -0.58
CA SER A 87 -18.01 -5.24 -1.24
C SER A 87 -17.94 -5.13 -2.76
N LEU A 88 -17.75 -3.92 -3.29
CA LEU A 88 -17.58 -3.71 -4.74
C LEU A 88 -16.29 -4.36 -5.26
N TYR A 89 -15.24 -4.32 -4.44
CA TYR A 89 -13.96 -4.90 -4.80
C TYR A 89 -14.02 -6.44 -4.83
N LEU A 90 -14.66 -7.06 -3.84
CA LEU A 90 -14.92 -8.50 -3.82
C LEU A 90 -15.89 -8.94 -4.92
N GLU A 91 -16.91 -8.13 -5.24
CA GLU A 91 -17.82 -8.38 -6.36
C GLU A 91 -17.07 -8.42 -7.70
N TRP A 92 -16.16 -7.46 -7.92
CA TRP A 92 -15.32 -7.45 -9.11
C TRP A 92 -14.43 -8.69 -9.19
N ILE A 93 -13.78 -9.07 -8.08
CA ILE A 93 -12.97 -10.29 -8.02
C ILE A 93 -13.81 -11.52 -8.31
N GLY A 94 -15.04 -11.59 -7.79
CA GLY A 94 -15.97 -12.68 -8.10
C GLY A 94 -16.27 -12.79 -9.59
N LYS A 95 -16.58 -11.67 -10.25
CA LYS A 95 -16.86 -11.60 -11.69
C LYS A 95 -15.62 -11.85 -12.57
N ASN A 96 -14.43 -11.57 -12.04
CA ASN A 96 -13.17 -11.57 -12.79
C ASN A 96 -12.12 -12.51 -12.18
N ILE A 97 -12.55 -13.58 -11.50
CA ILE A 97 -11.64 -14.47 -10.76
C ILE A 97 -10.52 -15.03 -11.64
N SER A 98 -10.84 -15.31 -12.92
CA SER A 98 -9.90 -15.77 -13.95
C SER A 98 -8.78 -14.79 -14.30
N LYS A 99 -8.98 -13.50 -13.99
CA LYS A 99 -7.97 -12.44 -14.13
C LYS A 99 -7.10 -12.28 -12.87
N THR A 100 -7.37 -13.07 -11.83
CA THR A 100 -6.60 -13.07 -10.57
C THR A 100 -5.88 -14.41 -10.37
N LYS A 101 -5.09 -14.53 -9.31
CA LYS A 101 -4.52 -15.80 -8.85
C LYS A 101 -5.23 -16.33 -7.59
N PHE A 102 -6.40 -15.79 -7.25
CA PHE A 102 -7.27 -16.37 -6.24
C PHE A 102 -7.94 -17.62 -6.81
N LYS A 103 -8.05 -18.66 -5.98
CA LYS A 103 -8.71 -19.93 -6.31
C LYS A 103 -10.22 -19.81 -6.19
N SER A 104 -10.70 -18.91 -5.33
CA SER A 104 -12.11 -18.65 -5.08
C SER A 104 -12.33 -17.25 -4.55
N ILE A 105 -13.57 -16.78 -4.61
CA ILE A 105 -13.98 -15.53 -3.96
C ILE A 105 -13.78 -15.59 -2.44
N ASP A 106 -13.95 -16.77 -1.83
CA ASP A 106 -13.71 -16.94 -0.39
C ASP A 106 -12.23 -16.77 -0.02
N GLU A 107 -11.30 -17.23 -0.86
CA GLU A 107 -9.87 -16.96 -0.66
C GLU A 107 -9.59 -15.45 -0.71
N ALA A 108 -10.20 -14.74 -1.65
CA ALA A 108 -10.06 -13.29 -1.78
C ALA A 108 -10.63 -12.55 -0.56
N LYS A 109 -11.84 -12.94 -0.13
CA LYS A 109 -12.48 -12.39 1.07
C LYS A 109 -11.63 -12.60 2.32
N ASN A 110 -11.15 -13.83 2.54
CA ASN A 110 -10.27 -14.13 3.68
C ASN A 110 -8.96 -13.35 3.62
N ALA A 111 -8.37 -13.17 2.44
CA ALA A 111 -7.16 -12.37 2.27
C ALA A 111 -7.40 -10.89 2.62
N LEU A 112 -8.52 -10.32 2.16
CA LEU A 112 -8.91 -8.94 2.44
C LEU A 112 -9.21 -8.73 3.93
N GLU A 113 -10.02 -9.60 4.54
CA GLU A 113 -10.32 -9.53 5.99
C GLU A 113 -9.06 -9.63 6.86
N ASN A 114 -8.11 -10.49 6.48
CA ASN A 114 -6.84 -10.61 7.19
C ASN A 114 -5.96 -9.34 7.05
N GLN A 115 -6.02 -8.67 5.90
CA GLN A 115 -5.35 -7.38 5.69
C GLN A 115 -6.01 -6.28 6.53
N LEU A 116 -7.34 -6.21 6.56
CA LEU A 116 -8.07 -5.21 7.34
C LEU A 116 -7.82 -5.38 8.84
N LYS A 117 -7.82 -6.62 9.34
CA LYS A 117 -7.51 -6.90 10.76
C LYS A 117 -6.09 -6.47 11.15
N SER A 118 -5.09 -6.65 10.28
CA SER A 118 -3.73 -6.19 10.57
C SER A 118 -3.61 -4.66 10.47
N GLU A 119 -4.35 -4.03 9.56
CA GLU A 119 -4.45 -2.56 9.49
C GLU A 119 -5.11 -1.97 10.76
N GLU A 120 -6.23 -2.53 11.20
CA GLU A 120 -6.91 -2.11 12.43
C GLU A 120 -6.01 -2.26 13.66
N LYS A 121 -5.28 -3.37 13.77
CA LYS A 121 -4.31 -3.58 14.84
C LYS A 121 -3.23 -2.50 14.81
N MET A 122 -2.64 -2.24 13.64
CA MET A 122 -1.61 -1.21 13.45
C MET A 122 -2.14 0.18 13.85
N LYS A 123 -3.38 0.51 13.47
CA LYS A 123 -4.05 1.77 13.84
C LYS A 123 -4.30 1.87 15.34
N LYS A 124 -4.79 0.81 15.95
CA LYS A 124 -5.09 0.73 17.38
C LYS A 124 -3.85 0.87 18.26
N GLU A 125 -2.71 0.35 17.80
CA GLU A 125 -1.43 0.47 18.51
C GLU A 125 -0.79 1.87 18.36
N ASN A 126 -1.18 2.65 17.34
CA ASN A 126 -0.58 3.95 17.03
C ASN A 126 -1.64 5.06 16.82
N PRO A 127 -2.64 5.22 17.71
CA PRO A 127 -3.84 6.02 17.43
C PRO A 127 -3.52 7.48 17.12
N LYS A 128 -2.58 8.09 17.84
CA LYS A 128 -2.16 9.49 17.65
C LYS A 128 -1.49 9.71 16.29
N LEU A 129 -0.69 8.77 15.81
CA LEU A 129 -0.07 8.87 14.49
C LEU A 129 -1.15 8.86 13.39
N PHE A 130 -2.12 7.94 13.49
CA PHE A 130 -3.18 7.85 12.49
C PHE A 130 -4.15 9.02 12.53
N GLU A 131 -4.43 9.60 13.71
CA GLU A 131 -5.15 10.87 13.83
C GLU A 131 -4.44 12.01 13.08
N LEU A 132 -3.11 12.11 13.22
CA LEU A 132 -2.31 13.12 12.51
C LEU A 132 -2.27 12.87 11.00
N ILE A 133 -2.17 11.61 10.56
CA ILE A 133 -2.26 11.24 9.14
C ILE A 133 -3.61 11.65 8.55
N ASP A 134 -4.70 11.47 9.30
CA ASP A 134 -6.04 11.88 8.87
C ASP A 134 -6.16 13.41 8.80
N LYS A 135 -5.54 14.15 9.72
CA LYS A 135 -5.53 15.63 9.72
C LYS A 135 -4.61 16.21 8.62
N ALA A 136 -3.56 15.50 8.22
CA ALA A 136 -2.56 15.97 7.28
C ALA A 136 -3.13 16.26 5.88
N ASN A 137 -2.63 17.33 5.25
CA ASN A 137 -2.90 17.59 3.84
C ASN A 137 -2.09 16.64 2.93
N LEU A 138 -2.29 16.73 1.61
CA LEU A 138 -1.66 15.81 0.66
C LEU A 138 -0.12 15.87 0.69
N GLU A 139 0.46 17.07 0.74
CA GLU A 139 1.92 17.25 0.77
C GLU A 139 2.52 16.72 2.08
N GLN A 140 1.86 16.96 3.19
CA GLN A 140 2.26 16.46 4.50
C GLN A 140 2.19 14.94 4.56
N ARG A 141 1.15 14.32 3.99
CA ARG A 141 1.07 12.85 3.86
C ARG A 141 2.23 12.29 3.04
N HIS A 142 2.60 12.92 1.92
CA HIS A 142 3.78 12.50 1.16
C HIS A 142 5.05 12.53 2.02
N LYS A 143 5.24 13.56 2.85
CA LYS A 143 6.39 13.65 3.77
C LYS A 143 6.36 12.55 4.83
N ILE A 144 5.22 12.33 5.48
CA ILE A 144 5.04 11.29 6.50
C ILE A 144 5.35 9.90 5.91
N PHE A 145 4.89 9.62 4.69
CA PHE A 145 5.11 8.33 4.01
C PHE A 145 6.47 8.19 3.30
N GLN A 146 7.32 9.22 3.33
CA GLN A 146 8.62 9.20 2.68
C GLN A 146 9.53 8.01 3.09
N PRO A 147 9.58 7.59 4.38
CA PRO A 147 10.36 6.42 4.79
C PRO A 147 9.95 5.14 4.04
N LEU A 148 8.65 4.93 3.82
CA LEU A 148 8.14 3.79 3.05
C LEU A 148 8.61 3.84 1.59
N PHE A 149 8.55 5.02 0.95
CA PHE A 149 9.03 5.17 -0.43
C PHE A 149 10.54 4.91 -0.54
N ASN A 150 11.32 5.34 0.45
CA ASN A 150 12.75 5.08 0.50
C ASN A 150 13.05 3.59 0.67
N ARG A 151 12.36 2.90 1.58
CA ARG A 151 12.47 1.44 1.76
C ARG A 151 12.13 0.68 0.48
N ALA A 152 11.01 1.00 -0.16
CA ALA A 152 10.62 0.39 -1.42
C ALA A 152 11.65 0.62 -2.55
N ARG A 153 12.23 1.83 -2.63
CA ARG A 153 13.31 2.14 -3.58
C ARG A 153 14.56 1.29 -3.32
N ASN A 154 14.94 1.14 -2.05
CA ASN A 154 16.11 0.34 -1.65
C ASN A 154 15.90 -1.15 -1.95
N GLU A 155 14.71 -1.70 -1.72
CA GLU A 155 14.37 -3.08 -2.10
C GLU A 155 14.42 -3.32 -3.61
N ILE A 156 13.98 -2.34 -4.42
CA ILE A 156 14.11 -2.40 -5.89
C ILE A 156 15.58 -2.47 -6.29
N GLN A 157 16.41 -1.60 -5.72
CA GLN A 157 17.84 -1.57 -6.02
C GLN A 157 18.51 -2.87 -5.59
N ALA A 158 18.26 -3.35 -4.37
CA ALA A 158 18.76 -4.61 -3.86
C ALA A 158 18.36 -5.80 -4.76
N THR A 159 17.10 -5.85 -5.21
CA THR A 159 16.63 -6.92 -6.12
C THR A 159 17.32 -6.86 -7.48
N LYS A 160 17.59 -5.65 -8.01
CA LYS A 160 18.38 -5.49 -9.24
C LYS A 160 19.82 -5.97 -9.04
N PHE A 161 20.45 -5.63 -7.92
CA PHE A 161 21.80 -6.08 -7.56
C PHE A 161 21.88 -7.59 -7.36
N ILE A 162 20.91 -8.22 -6.69
CA ILE A 162 20.86 -9.67 -6.50
C ILE A 162 20.69 -10.39 -7.85
N LYS A 163 19.84 -9.87 -8.74
CA LYS A 163 19.69 -10.44 -10.09
C LYS A 163 20.94 -10.29 -10.92
N LEU A 164 21.62 -9.15 -10.83
CA LEU A 164 22.91 -8.93 -11.49
C LEU A 164 23.99 -9.88 -10.92
N ARG A 165 24.03 -10.06 -9.60
CA ARG A 165 24.95 -10.99 -8.93
C ARG A 165 24.68 -12.43 -9.32
N LEU A 166 23.43 -12.88 -9.32
CA LEU A 166 23.03 -14.23 -9.75
C LEU A 166 23.32 -14.47 -11.23
N PHE A 167 23.13 -13.45 -12.07
CA PHE A 167 23.54 -13.51 -13.48
C PHE A 167 25.06 -13.67 -13.62
N ILE A 168 25.85 -12.86 -12.91
CA ILE A 168 27.32 -12.97 -12.91
C ILE A 168 27.77 -14.35 -12.39
N THR A 169 27.20 -14.83 -11.28
CA THR A 169 27.54 -16.14 -10.71
C THR A 169 27.18 -17.30 -11.63
N ASN A 170 26.06 -17.22 -12.36
CA ASN A 170 25.66 -18.25 -13.32
C ASN A 170 26.47 -18.17 -14.64
N CYS A 171 26.95 -17.00 -15.04
CA CYS A 171 27.84 -16.85 -16.19
C CYS A 171 29.28 -17.29 -15.89
N VAL A 172 29.73 -17.25 -14.63
CA VAL A 172 31.08 -17.65 -14.22
C VAL A 172 31.20 -19.16 -13.94
N ASN A 173 30.08 -19.84 -13.66
CA ASN A 173 30.03 -21.30 -13.44
C ASN A 173 29.78 -22.15 -14.70
N ILE A 174 29.87 -21.54 -15.89
CA ILE A 174 29.97 -22.28 -17.17
C ILE A 174 31.45 -22.38 -17.51
N LYS A 175 32.13 -23.37 -16.92
CA LYS A 175 33.41 -23.92 -17.38
C LYS A 175 33.39 -25.43 -17.19
#